data_AF-A0A521C5A4-F1
#
_entry.id   AF-A0A521C5A4-F1
#
_cell.length_a   1.000
_cell.length_b   1.000
_cell.length_c   1.000
_cell.angle_alpha   90.00
_cell.angle_beta   90.00
_cell.angle_gamma   90.00
#
_symmetry.space_group_name_H-M   'P 1'
#
loop_
_entity.id
_entity.type
_entity.pdbx_description
1 polymer ?
#
loop_
_entity_poly.entity_id
_entity_poly.type
_entity_poly.pdbx_seq_one_letter_code
_entity_poly.pdbx_strand_id
1 'polypeptide(L)' 'MKKLFHPIILLIIGFVLNGFAWSTSIGHPLNTICLLLGLGLFFLGIILSIIKIRG' A
#
# COMPACT_ATOMS: atom_id res chain seq x y z
N MET A 1 12.42 -8.95 15.14
CA MET A 1 11.93 -9.06 13.73
C MET A 1 10.41 -8.89 13.58
N LYS A 2 9.55 -9.38 14.50
CA LYS A 2 8.07 -9.28 14.39
C LYS A 2 7.51 -7.85 14.25
N LYS A 3 8.20 -6.82 14.76
CA LYS A 3 7.73 -5.43 14.69
C LYS A 3 7.65 -4.91 13.24
N LEU A 4 8.58 -5.26 12.36
CA LEU A 4 8.61 -4.77 10.97
C LEU A 4 7.67 -5.53 10.01
N PHE A 5 7.08 -6.64 10.45
CA PHE A 5 6.22 -7.47 9.60
C PHE A 5 4.96 -6.72 9.12
N HIS A 6 4.34 -5.95 10.03
CA HIS A 6 3.12 -5.20 9.73
C HIS A 6 3.30 -4.10 8.66
N PRO A 7 4.31 -3.19 8.75
CA PRO A 7 4.54 -2.19 7.71
C PRO A 7 4.97 -2.81 6.37
N ILE A 8 5.71 -3.93 6.38
CA ILE A 8 6.10 -4.63 5.14
C ILE A 8 4.87 -5.19 4.40
N ILE A 9 3.92 -5.79 5.12
CA ILE A 9 2.66 -6.26 4.51
C ILE A 9 1.88 -5.11 3.89
N LEU A 10 1.75 -3.98 4.59
CA LEU A 10 1.06 -2.80 4.10
C LEU A 10 1.70 -2.26 2.81
N LEU A 11 3.03 -2.27 2.73
CA LEU A 11 3.77 -1.90 1.52
C LEU A 11 3.50 -2.83 0.34
N ILE A 12 3.55 -4.15 0.57
CA ILE A 12 3.31 -5.15 -0.48
C ILE A 12 1.86 -5.05 -0.99
N ILE A 13 0.88 -4.96 -0.08
CA ILE A 13 -0.53 -4.81 -0.45
C ILE A 13 -0.77 -3.50 -1.19
N GLY A 14 -0.22 -2.38 -0.68
CA GLY A 14 -0.32 -1.08 -1.35
C GLY A 14 0.28 -1.07 -2.75
N PHE A 15 1.42 -1.75 -2.94
CA PHE A 15 2.07 -1.90 -4.24
C PHE A 15 1.24 -2.73 -5.22
N VAL A 16 0.68 -3.86 -4.77
CA VAL A 16 -0.18 -4.72 -5.59
C VAL A 16 -1.47 -4.00 -5.98
N LEU A 17 -2.13 -3.31 -5.04
CA LEU A 17 -3.33 -2.50 -5.35
C LEU A 17 -3.03 -1.39 -6.35
N ASN A 18 -1.87 -0.74 -6.22
CA ASN A 18 -1.45 0.28 -7.17
C ASN A 18 -1.24 -0.37 -8.56
N GLY A 19 -0.56 -1.51 -8.64
CA GLY A 19 -0.44 -2.26 -9.91
C GLY A 19 -1.79 -2.60 -10.55
N PHE A 20 -2.78 -3.02 -9.75
CA PHE A 20 -4.15 -3.21 -10.23
C PHE A 20 -4.82 -1.92 -10.69
N ALA A 21 -4.51 -0.78 -10.08
CA ALA A 21 -4.97 0.55 -10.49
C ALA A 21 -4.43 1.02 -11.85
N TRP A 22 -3.47 0.30 -12.44
CA TRP A 22 -3.01 0.54 -13.81
C TRP A 22 -3.46 -0.58 -14.76
N SER A 23 -4.20 -1.57 -14.26
CA SER A 23 -4.73 -2.66 -15.08
C SER A 23 -5.97 -2.21 -15.83
N THR A 24 -5.92 -2.29 -17.16
CA THR A 24 -7.03 -1.90 -18.04
C THR A 24 -8.27 -2.79 -17.91
N SER A 25 -8.16 -3.95 -17.24
CA SER A 25 -9.27 -4.89 -17.05
C SER A 25 -10.29 -4.46 -16.00
N ILE A 26 -9.95 -3.56 -15.07
CA ILE A 26 -10.83 -3.22 -13.94
C ILE A 26 -11.83 -2.10 -14.31
N GLY A 27 -11.43 -1.15 -15.15
CA GLY A 27 -12.27 -0.03 -15.56
C GLY A 27 -12.59 0.99 -14.44
N HIS A 28 -13.11 2.15 -14.83
CA HIS A 28 -13.57 3.17 -13.89
C HIS A 28 -14.90 2.73 -13.24
N PRO A 29 -15.14 2.94 -11.93
CA PRO A 29 -14.36 3.72 -10.94
C PRO A 29 -13.42 2.90 -10.06
N LEU A 30 -13.42 1.57 -10.20
CA LEU A 30 -12.66 0.66 -9.34
C LEU A 30 -11.15 0.89 -9.47
N ASN A 31 -10.70 1.31 -10.64
CA ASN A 31 -9.30 1.68 -10.88
C ASN A 31 -8.84 2.85 -10.00
N THR A 32 -9.66 3.90 -9.91
CA THR A 32 -9.38 5.10 -9.10
C THR A 32 -9.38 4.79 -7.61
N ILE A 33 -10.30 3.93 -7.16
CA ILE A 33 -10.36 3.46 -5.77
C ILE A 33 -9.11 2.63 -5.43
N CYS A 34 -8.69 1.72 -6.32
CA CYS A 34 -7.46 0.95 -6.13
C CYS A 34 -6.22 1.86 -6.08
N LEU A 35 -6.21 2.94 -6.86
CA LEU A 35 -5.10 3.90 -6.88
C LEU A 35 -4.98 4.66 -5.56
N LEU A 36 -6.11 5.20 -5.07
CA LEU A 36 -6.18 5.93 -3.81
C LEU A 36 -5.86 5.04 -2.61
N LEU A 37 -6.44 3.84 -2.55
CA LEU A 37 -6.15 2.87 -1.49
C LEU A 37 -4.70 2.36 -1.56
N GLY A 38 -4.21 2.07 -2.76
CA GLY A 38 -2.84 1.60 -2.98
C GLY A 38 -1.80 2.62 -2.51
N LEU A 39 -1.95 3.88 -2.91
CA LEU A 39 -1.11 4.98 -2.43
C LEU A 39 -1.23 5.19 -0.92
N GLY A 40 -2.46 5.20 -0.39
CA GLY A 40 -2.70 5.37 1.04
C GLY A 40 -2.01 4.30 1.88
N LEU A 41 -2.17 3.03 1.52
CA LEU A 41 -1.53 1.89 2.19
C LEU A 41 -0.01 1.92 2.05
N PHE A 42 0.50 2.32 0.88
CA PHE A 42 1.93 2.43 0.64
C PHE A 42 2.57 3.50 1.53
N PHE A 43 2.02 4.73 1.54
CA PHE A 43 2.52 5.80 2.40
C PHE A 43 2.37 5.48 3.89
N LEU A 44 1.24 4.89 4.30
CA LEU A 44 1.03 4.47 5.68
C LEU A 44 2.06 3.42 6.11
N GLY A 45 2.38 2.46 5.24
CA GLY A 45 3.42 1.46 5.46
C GLY A 45 4.80 2.08 5.68
N ILE A 46 5.18 3.09 4.87
CA ILE A 46 6.43 3.85 5.06
C ILE A 46 6.45 4.55 6.43
N ILE A 47 5.38 5.30 6.76
CA ILE A 47 5.29 6.05 8.01
C ILE A 47 5.40 5.12 9.23
N LEU A 48 4.62 4.03 9.24
CA LEU A 48 4.67 3.02 10.31
C LEU A 48 6.05 2.35 10.42
N SER A 49 6.72 2.13 9.28
CA SER A 49 8.09 1.59 9.26
C SER A 49 9.05 2.55 9.96
N ILE A 50 9.01 3.85 9.62
CA ILE A 50 9.86 4.88 10.25
C ILE A 50 9.59 4.97 11.75
N ILE A 51 8.32 5.03 12.17
CA ILE A 51 7.94 5.09 13.59
C ILE A 51 8.49 3.88 14.36
N LYS A 52 8.36 2.67 13.80
CA LYS A 52 8.83 1.43 14.44
C LYS A 52 10.34 1.24 14.44
N ILE A 53 11.06 1.86 13.52
CA ILE A 53 12.52 1.87 13.53
C ILE A 53 13.04 2.87 14.56
N ARG A 54 12.31 3.98 14.78
CA ARG A 54 12.72 5.07 15.68
C ARG A 54 12.29 4.84 17.14
N GLY A 55 11.33 3.94 17.41
CA GLY A 55 10.80 3.63 18.74
C GLY A 55 10.99 2.19 19.21
#